data_AF-A0A2V9YY34-F1
#
_entry.id   AF-A0A2V9YY34-F1
#
_cell.length_a   1.000
_cell.length_b   1.000
_cell.length_c   1.000
_cell.angle_alpha   90.00
_cell.angle_beta   90.00
_cell.angle_gamma   90.00
#
_symmetry.space_group_name_H-M   'P 1'
#
loop_
_entity.id
_entity.type
_entity.pdbx_description
1 polymer ?
#
loop_
_entity_poly.entity_id
_entity_poly.type
_entity_poly.pdbx_seq_one_letter_code
_entity_poly.pdbx_strand_id
1 'polypeptide(L)'
;VIGFRRHGHSEVDDPTITQPLLYKKIKEHPPLFEIYARKENLSTEESARQVREELEAAHKQAQSIEKKPLLRTLPKYWDNYMGGWWKPEYEVETGVPAAELAEISNKLTTYPQSFAIHPKIKRLLEERARMGKGEKPVDYGMAEALALASLVKQGIPVRLSGQDTRRGTFNQRHAVLIDIENEQEYVPLEHIAPNQARCEIYNSTLAEAAVLGFEYGYSRDYPE
;
A
#
# COMPACT_ATOMS: atom_id res chain seq x y z
N VAL A 1 -24.76 6.80 8.01
CA VAL A 1 -25.32 7.93 8.81
C VAL A 1 -26.16 8.77 7.89
N ILE A 2 -27.46 8.94 8.19
CA ILE A 2 -28.34 9.80 7.40
C ILE A 2 -28.36 11.17 8.08
N GLY A 3 -28.11 12.24 7.32
CA GLY A 3 -28.11 13.62 7.80
C GLY A 3 -28.49 14.58 6.67
N PHE A 4 -28.38 15.88 6.93
CA PHE A 4 -28.61 16.92 5.94
C PHE A 4 -27.51 17.97 5.99
N ARG A 5 -27.34 18.70 4.87
CA ARG A 5 -26.39 19.81 4.77
C ARG A 5 -27.11 21.11 5.11
N ARG A 6 -26.62 21.85 6.11
CA ARG A 6 -27.24 23.10 6.57
C ARG A 6 -27.12 24.23 5.54
N HIS A 7 -25.97 24.28 4.86
CA HIS A 7 -25.63 25.28 3.83
C HIS A 7 -25.55 24.65 2.44
N GLY A 8 -25.20 25.44 1.42
CA GLY A 8 -24.92 24.98 0.06
C GLY A 8 -23.71 24.04 -0.04
N HIS A 9 -23.28 23.71 -1.26
CA HIS A 9 -22.14 22.79 -1.44
C HIS A 9 -20.87 23.29 -0.76
N SER A 10 -20.71 24.60 -0.80
CA SER A 10 -19.90 25.39 0.12
C SER A 10 -20.80 26.36 0.90
N GLU A 11 -20.25 27.02 1.91
CA GLU A 11 -20.97 27.98 2.75
C GLU A 11 -21.42 29.24 1.98
N VAL A 12 -20.83 29.52 0.82
CA VAL A 12 -21.15 30.70 -0.04
C VAL A 12 -22.11 30.38 -1.18
N ASP A 13 -22.39 29.10 -1.42
CA ASP A 13 -23.30 28.62 -2.46
C ASP A 13 -24.76 28.78 -2.00
N ASP A 14 -25.65 29.25 -2.88
CA ASP A 14 -27.09 29.35 -2.61
C ASP A 14 -27.82 28.09 -3.12
N PRO A 15 -28.15 27.14 -2.24
CA PRO A 15 -28.77 25.89 -2.65
C PRO A 15 -30.26 26.04 -2.96
N THR A 16 -30.88 27.19 -2.65
CA THR A 16 -32.31 27.39 -2.90
C THR A 16 -32.62 27.50 -4.39
N ILE A 17 -31.61 27.83 -5.21
CA ILE A 17 -31.71 27.89 -6.67
C ILE A 17 -32.09 26.52 -7.25
N THR A 18 -31.60 25.43 -6.67
CA THR A 18 -31.76 24.08 -7.22
C THR A 18 -32.50 23.12 -6.27
N GLN A 19 -32.55 23.40 -4.96
CA GLN A 19 -33.28 22.60 -3.96
C GLN A 19 -34.17 23.45 -3.01
N PRO A 20 -35.06 24.33 -3.53
CA PRO A 20 -35.79 25.32 -2.72
C PRO A 20 -36.68 24.70 -1.64
N LEU A 21 -37.44 23.64 -1.95
CA LEU A 21 -38.35 23.01 -0.98
C LEU A 21 -37.62 22.26 0.13
N LEU A 22 -36.50 21.61 -0.20
CA LEU A 22 -35.66 20.93 0.78
C LEU A 22 -35.05 21.93 1.75
N TYR A 23 -34.46 23.01 1.24
CA TYR A 23 -33.83 24.02 2.08
C TYR A 23 -34.85 24.86 2.86
N LYS A 24 -36.09 24.98 2.38
CA LYS A 24 -37.21 25.49 3.18
C LYS A 24 -37.43 24.63 4.42
N LYS A 25 -37.56 23.30 4.27
CA LYS A 25 -37.71 22.37 5.41
C LYS A 25 -36.49 22.37 6.32
N ILE A 26 -35.28 22.38 5.77
CA ILE A 26 -34.03 22.43 6.56
C ILE A 26 -34.00 23.72 7.37
N LYS A 27 -34.33 24.87 6.79
CA LYS A 27 -34.38 26.17 7.49
C LYS A 27 -35.33 26.14 8.69
N GLU A 28 -36.45 25.44 8.57
CA GLU A 28 -37.43 25.24 9.65
C GLU A 28 -36.99 24.15 10.65
N HIS A 29 -36.01 23.31 10.32
CA HIS A 29 -35.54 22.23 11.17
C HIS A 29 -34.49 22.72 12.19
N PRO A 30 -34.74 22.56 13.51
CA PRO A 30 -33.83 23.02 14.54
C PRO A 30 -32.48 22.28 14.50
N PRO A 31 -31.39 22.88 15.01
CA PRO A 31 -30.10 22.20 15.19
C PRO A 31 -30.22 20.91 16.00
N LEU A 32 -29.37 19.92 15.68
CA LEU A 32 -29.42 18.59 16.32
C LEU A 32 -29.22 18.67 17.85
N PHE A 33 -28.32 19.53 18.32
CA PHE A 33 -28.05 19.68 19.75
C PHE A 33 -29.28 20.21 20.53
N GLU A 34 -30.11 21.07 19.93
CA GLU A 34 -31.34 21.58 20.56
C GLU A 34 -32.42 20.50 20.64
N ILE A 35 -32.50 19.62 19.63
CA ILE A 35 -33.42 18.49 19.65
C ILE A 35 -33.01 17.51 20.76
N TYR A 36 -31.71 17.23 20.86
CA TYR A 36 -31.18 16.33 21.87
C TYR A 36 -31.35 16.89 23.29
N ALA A 37 -30.99 18.15 23.53
CA ALA A 37 -31.17 18.79 24.82
C ALA A 37 -32.64 18.82 25.26
N ARG A 38 -33.58 19.11 24.34
CA ARG A 38 -35.02 19.02 24.64
C ARG A 38 -35.46 17.60 25.01
N LYS A 39 -34.95 16.59 24.31
CA LYS A 39 -35.26 15.19 24.61
C LYS A 39 -34.76 14.78 26.01
N GLU A 40 -33.58 15.25 26.39
CA GLU A 40 -32.93 14.93 27.67
C GLU A 40 -33.30 15.92 28.81
N ASN A 41 -34.25 16.85 28.57
CA ASN A 41 -34.65 17.91 29.52
C ASN A 41 -33.48 18.77 30.03
N LEU A 42 -32.49 19.04 29.17
CA LEU A 42 -31.34 19.88 29.47
C LEU A 42 -31.56 21.32 29.02
N SER A 43 -30.97 22.28 29.76
CA SER A 43 -30.94 23.69 29.35
C SER A 43 -30.03 23.87 28.12
N THR A 44 -30.63 24.27 26.99
CA THR A 44 -29.90 24.57 25.76
C THR A 44 -29.11 25.87 25.85
N GLU A 45 -29.63 26.87 26.55
CA GLU A 45 -29.07 28.22 26.55
C GLU A 45 -27.73 28.29 27.31
N GLU A 46 -27.70 27.71 28.51
CA GLU A 46 -26.50 27.71 29.35
C GLU A 46 -25.39 26.87 28.73
N SER A 47 -25.74 25.67 28.25
CA SER A 47 -24.79 24.77 27.57
C SER A 47 -24.25 25.40 26.28
N ALA A 48 -25.11 26.03 25.46
CA ALA A 48 -24.68 26.66 24.21
C ALA A 48 -23.81 27.90 24.46
N ARG A 49 -24.10 28.68 25.51
CA ARG A 49 -23.27 29.81 25.92
C ARG A 49 -21.88 29.34 26.32
N GLN A 50 -21.80 28.34 27.20
CA GLN A 50 -20.51 27.81 27.66
C GLN A 50 -19.66 27.29 26.50
N VAL A 51 -20.25 26.46 25.62
CA VAL A 51 -19.54 25.93 24.44
C VAL A 51 -19.09 27.06 23.50
N ARG A 52 -19.89 28.12 23.34
CA ARG A 52 -19.52 29.28 22.52
C ARG A 52 -18.34 30.05 23.12
N GLU A 53 -18.37 30.29 24.43
CA GLU A 53 -17.27 30.97 25.14
C GLU A 53 -15.97 30.16 25.06
N GLU A 54 -16.05 28.84 25.26
CA GLU A 54 -14.91 27.93 25.10
C GLU A 54 -14.36 27.94 23.67
N LEU A 55 -15.24 27.89 22.67
CA LEU A 55 -14.86 27.93 21.25
C LEU A 55 -14.24 29.28 20.85
N GLU A 56 -14.81 30.40 21.30
CA GLU A 56 -14.25 31.73 21.05
C GLU A 56 -12.88 31.92 21.71
N ALA A 57 -12.72 31.46 22.95
CA ALA A 57 -11.44 31.47 23.65
C ALA A 57 -10.40 30.63 22.90
N ALA A 58 -10.76 29.42 22.49
CA ALA A 58 -9.91 28.54 21.70
C ALA A 58 -9.54 29.16 20.34
N HIS A 59 -10.48 29.81 19.64
CA HIS A 59 -10.20 30.52 18.39
C HIS A 59 -9.25 31.70 18.58
N LYS A 60 -9.44 32.53 19.61
CA LYS A 60 -8.53 33.63 19.92
C LYS A 60 -7.12 33.12 20.22
N GLN A 61 -7.02 32.04 21.00
CA GLN A 61 -5.74 31.38 21.27
C GLN A 61 -5.12 30.87 19.97
N ALA A 62 -5.88 30.16 19.13
CA ALA A 62 -5.38 29.63 17.86
C ALA A 62 -4.93 30.73 16.88
N GLN A 63 -5.61 31.88 16.83
CA GLN A 63 -5.22 33.03 16.02
C GLN A 63 -3.94 33.70 16.49
N SER A 64 -3.60 33.58 17.79
CA SER A 64 -2.33 34.09 18.34
C SER A 64 -1.13 33.18 18.06
N ILE A 65 -1.34 31.99 17.48
CA ILE A 65 -0.28 31.06 17.14
C ILE A 65 0.46 31.54 15.88
N GLU A 66 1.69 32.00 16.03
CA GLU A 66 2.54 32.45 14.92
C GLU A 66 3.14 31.29 14.10
N LYS A 67 3.34 30.13 14.73
CA LYS A 67 3.90 28.93 14.09
C LYS A 67 2.87 27.82 14.04
N LYS A 68 2.47 27.43 12.81
CA LYS A 68 1.63 26.25 12.61
C LYS A 68 2.33 25.04 13.23
N PRO A 69 1.73 24.38 14.24
CA PRO A 69 2.31 23.17 14.79
C PRO A 69 2.37 22.10 13.69
N LEU A 70 3.41 21.27 13.71
CA LEU A 70 3.44 20.07 12.89
C LEU A 70 2.33 19.13 13.39
N LEU A 71 1.20 19.14 12.67
CA LEU A 71 0.02 18.34 13.03
C LEU A 71 0.20 16.84 12.74
N ARG A 72 1.31 16.45 12.12
CA ARG A 72 1.59 15.06 11.77
C ARG A 72 3.08 14.78 11.94
N THR A 73 3.40 13.91 12.88
CA THR A 73 4.66 13.17 12.88
C THR A 73 4.52 12.00 11.91
N LEU A 74 5.54 11.78 11.09
CA LEU A 74 5.60 10.53 10.35
C LEU A 74 5.72 9.36 11.35
N PRO A 75 5.18 8.19 11.02
CA PRO A 75 5.41 6.98 11.80
C PRO A 75 6.91 6.68 11.90
N LYS A 76 7.34 6.06 13.02
CA LYS A 76 8.76 5.79 13.30
C LYS A 76 9.49 4.98 12.23
N TYR A 77 8.78 4.16 11.46
CA TYR A 77 9.38 3.40 10.36
C TYR A 77 9.89 4.30 9.21
N TRP A 78 9.51 5.58 9.17
CA TRP A 78 10.06 6.57 8.25
C TRP A 78 11.33 7.27 8.77
N ASP A 79 11.76 7.03 10.02
CA ASP A 79 12.85 7.80 10.65
C ASP A 79 14.18 7.70 9.88
N ASN A 80 14.40 6.60 9.14
CA ASN A 80 15.60 6.36 8.35
C ASN A 80 15.56 7.00 6.94
N TYR A 81 14.42 7.58 6.54
CA TYR A 81 14.21 8.07 5.17
C TYR A 81 14.26 9.59 5.12
N MET A 82 15.13 10.10 4.24
CA MET A 82 15.25 11.52 3.96
C MET A 82 14.60 11.80 2.61
N GLY A 83 13.46 12.49 2.62
CA GLY A 83 12.80 12.92 1.38
C GLY A 83 13.65 13.94 0.61
N GLY A 84 13.38 14.07 -0.69
CA GLY A 84 14.00 15.08 -1.55
C GLY A 84 14.37 14.54 -2.92
N TRP A 85 15.05 15.39 -3.70
CA TRP A 85 15.59 14.99 -4.99
C TRP A 85 16.76 14.03 -4.82
N TRP A 86 16.91 13.11 -5.77
CA TRP A 86 18.08 12.25 -5.84
C TRP A 86 19.35 13.10 -5.97
N LYS A 87 20.41 12.66 -5.29
CA LYS A 87 21.75 13.21 -5.39
C LYS A 87 22.75 12.08 -5.64
N PRO A 88 23.85 12.32 -6.37
CA PRO A 88 24.88 11.31 -6.60
C PRO A 88 25.45 10.68 -5.32
N GLU A 89 25.48 11.45 -4.22
CA GLU A 89 25.95 10.95 -2.92
C GLU A 89 25.04 9.88 -2.30
N TYR A 90 23.82 9.69 -2.82
CA TYR A 90 22.88 8.66 -2.36
C TYR A 90 23.04 7.34 -3.13
N GLU A 91 23.96 7.26 -4.09
CA GLU A 91 24.24 6.01 -4.79
C GLU A 91 24.76 4.96 -3.80
N VAL A 92 24.19 3.76 -3.86
CA VAL A 92 24.55 2.64 -2.97
C VAL A 92 25.07 1.47 -3.77
N GLU A 93 26.03 0.75 -3.21
CA GLU A 93 26.52 -0.50 -3.80
C GLU A 93 25.42 -1.56 -3.67
N THR A 94 24.84 -1.94 -4.82
CA THR A 94 23.78 -2.96 -4.91
C THR A 94 24.31 -4.32 -5.36
N GLY A 95 25.63 -4.43 -5.60
CA GLY A 95 26.27 -5.67 -6.00
C GLY A 95 26.12 -6.77 -4.96
N VAL A 96 25.80 -7.98 -5.44
CA VAL A 96 25.73 -9.20 -4.63
C VAL A 96 26.85 -10.15 -5.08
N PRO A 97 27.59 -10.79 -4.14
CA PRO A 97 28.64 -11.73 -4.50
C PRO A 97 28.15 -12.86 -5.42
N ALA A 98 28.95 -13.22 -6.43
CA ALA A 98 28.58 -14.26 -7.40
C ALA A 98 28.26 -15.62 -6.73
N ALA A 99 28.96 -15.97 -5.65
CA ALA A 99 28.68 -17.19 -4.88
C ALA A 99 27.29 -17.16 -4.24
N GLU A 100 26.86 -16.00 -3.75
CA GLU A 100 25.53 -15.81 -3.17
C GLU A 100 24.44 -15.83 -4.25
N LEU A 101 24.69 -15.21 -5.41
CA LEU A 101 23.77 -15.31 -6.56
C LEU A 101 23.61 -16.76 -7.04
N ALA A 102 24.67 -17.56 -7.00
CA ALA A 102 24.59 -18.99 -7.33
C ALA A 102 23.76 -19.78 -6.31
N GLU A 103 23.91 -19.50 -5.00
CA GLU A 103 23.08 -20.10 -3.94
C GLU A 103 21.60 -19.75 -4.13
N ILE A 104 21.31 -18.46 -4.32
CA ILE A 104 19.96 -17.95 -4.56
C ILE A 104 19.36 -18.57 -5.82
N SER A 105 20.12 -18.65 -6.91
CA SER A 105 19.69 -19.25 -8.16
C SER A 105 19.29 -20.71 -7.98
N ASN A 106 20.05 -21.49 -7.21
CA ASN A 106 19.70 -22.88 -6.91
C ASN A 106 18.36 -22.96 -6.17
N LYS A 107 18.11 -22.06 -5.20
CA LYS A 107 16.82 -22.01 -4.49
C LYS A 107 15.66 -21.63 -5.41
N LEU A 108 15.83 -20.60 -6.24
CA LEU A 108 14.82 -20.12 -7.20
C LEU A 108 14.43 -21.16 -8.25
N THR A 109 15.33 -22.10 -8.55
CA THR A 109 15.15 -23.10 -9.61
C THR A 109 14.83 -24.49 -9.07
N THR A 110 14.72 -24.63 -7.74
CA THR A 110 14.35 -25.88 -7.07
C THR A 110 12.89 -25.82 -6.60
N TYR A 111 12.21 -26.96 -6.71
CA TYR A 111 10.85 -27.18 -6.23
C TYR A 111 10.79 -28.58 -5.56
N PRO A 112 9.76 -28.87 -4.76
CA PRO A 112 9.63 -30.16 -4.09
C PRO A 112 9.65 -31.33 -5.08
N GLN A 113 10.26 -32.47 -4.69
CA GLN A 113 10.36 -33.64 -5.58
C GLN A 113 9.00 -34.21 -5.99
N SER A 114 7.97 -34.04 -5.16
CA SER A 114 6.60 -34.47 -5.42
C SER A 114 5.83 -33.52 -6.34
N PHE A 115 6.42 -32.40 -6.77
CA PHE A 115 5.73 -31.36 -7.53
C PHE A 115 5.76 -31.69 -9.03
N ALA A 116 4.59 -31.89 -9.63
CA ALA A 116 4.43 -32.18 -11.05
C ALA A 116 4.54 -30.89 -11.87
N ILE A 117 5.77 -30.47 -12.16
CA ILE A 117 6.01 -29.24 -12.94
C ILE A 117 5.73 -29.45 -14.44
N HIS A 118 5.13 -28.45 -15.08
CA HIS A 118 4.94 -28.47 -16.53
C HIS A 118 6.30 -28.53 -17.29
N PRO A 119 6.47 -29.39 -18.32
CA PRO A 119 7.77 -29.59 -18.99
C PRO A 119 8.45 -28.33 -19.53
N LYS A 120 7.67 -27.38 -20.08
CA LYS A 120 8.21 -26.09 -20.54
C LYS A 120 8.77 -25.23 -19.40
N ILE A 121 8.15 -25.28 -18.22
CA ILE A 121 8.61 -24.53 -17.05
C ILE A 121 9.82 -25.20 -16.43
N LYS A 122 9.85 -26.54 -16.39
CA LYS A 122 11.06 -27.28 -16.02
C LYS A 122 12.28 -26.85 -16.83
N ARG A 123 12.14 -26.82 -18.16
CA ARG A 123 13.21 -26.35 -19.06
C ARG A 123 13.62 -24.90 -18.78
N LEU A 124 12.67 -24.01 -18.51
CA LEU A 124 12.97 -22.63 -18.12
C LEU A 124 13.81 -22.57 -16.82
N LEU A 125 13.43 -23.35 -15.80
CA LEU A 125 14.17 -23.40 -14.53
C LEU A 125 15.57 -23.99 -14.71
N GLU A 126 15.73 -25.02 -15.54
CA GLU A 126 17.04 -25.57 -15.91
C GLU A 126 17.93 -24.51 -16.61
N GLU A 127 17.36 -23.74 -17.54
CA GLU A 127 18.09 -22.64 -18.19
C GLU A 127 18.49 -21.55 -17.19
N ARG A 128 17.60 -21.18 -16.27
CA ARG A 128 17.88 -20.22 -15.18
C ARG A 128 18.94 -20.73 -14.20
N ALA A 129 18.96 -22.03 -13.90
CA ALA A 129 19.98 -22.62 -13.04
C ALA A 129 21.37 -22.52 -13.68
N ARG A 130 21.45 -22.68 -15.01
CA ARG A 130 22.70 -22.47 -15.77
C ARG A 130 23.12 -21.00 -15.79
N MET A 131 22.16 -20.07 -15.86
CA MET A 131 22.44 -18.63 -15.76
C MET A 131 23.06 -18.27 -14.41
N GLY A 132 22.50 -18.75 -13.29
CA GLY A 132 23.04 -18.47 -11.96
C GLY A 132 24.40 -19.09 -11.67
N LYS A 133 24.77 -20.15 -12.40
CA LYS A 133 26.13 -20.74 -12.39
C LYS A 133 27.13 -20.00 -13.29
N GLY A 134 26.69 -19.01 -14.06
CA GLY A 134 27.53 -18.29 -15.02
C GLY A 134 27.81 -19.08 -16.32
N GLU A 135 27.11 -20.19 -16.57
CA GLU A 135 27.26 -20.98 -17.80
C GLU A 135 26.53 -20.34 -19.01
N LYS A 136 25.60 -19.42 -18.74
CA LYS A 136 24.79 -18.71 -19.73
C LYS A 136 24.59 -17.26 -19.27
N PRO A 137 24.54 -16.28 -20.18
CA PRO A 137 24.15 -14.91 -19.83
C PRO A 137 22.78 -14.87 -19.16
N VAL A 138 22.68 -14.04 -18.12
CA VAL A 138 21.44 -13.84 -17.34
C VAL A 138 20.44 -13.05 -18.18
N ASP A 139 19.20 -13.54 -18.28
CA ASP A 139 18.10 -12.81 -18.91
C ASP A 139 17.36 -11.90 -17.92
N TYR A 140 16.42 -11.10 -18.42
CA TYR A 140 15.69 -10.15 -17.57
C TYR A 140 14.87 -10.83 -16.48
N GLY A 141 14.19 -11.95 -16.79
CA GLY A 141 13.35 -12.65 -15.81
C GLY A 141 14.17 -13.28 -14.68
N MET A 142 15.37 -13.77 -15.00
CA MET A 142 16.30 -14.28 -14.01
C MET A 142 16.96 -13.16 -13.20
N ALA A 143 17.34 -12.04 -13.83
CA ALA A 143 17.89 -10.89 -13.14
C ALA A 143 16.88 -10.29 -12.14
N GLU A 144 15.60 -10.16 -12.55
CA GLU A 144 14.50 -9.75 -11.67
C GLU A 144 14.37 -10.72 -10.48
N ALA A 145 14.31 -12.02 -10.73
CA ALA A 145 14.18 -13.02 -9.66
C ALA A 145 15.37 -12.99 -8.68
N LEU A 146 16.60 -12.82 -9.16
CA LEU A 146 17.80 -12.68 -8.32
C LEU A 146 17.74 -11.42 -7.44
N ALA A 147 17.30 -10.29 -7.99
CA ALA A 147 17.17 -9.04 -7.25
C ALA A 147 16.08 -9.13 -6.15
N LEU A 148 14.91 -9.69 -6.47
CA LEU A 148 13.86 -9.90 -5.47
C LEU A 148 14.32 -10.88 -4.38
N ALA A 149 15.00 -11.96 -4.77
CA ALA A 149 15.48 -12.96 -3.84
C ALA A 149 16.60 -12.45 -2.92
N SER A 150 17.49 -11.57 -3.40
CA SER A 150 18.52 -10.97 -2.56
C SER A 150 17.91 -10.03 -1.52
N LEU A 151 16.93 -9.22 -1.90
CA LEU A 151 16.20 -8.33 -0.98
C LEU A 151 15.50 -9.12 0.14
N VAL A 152 14.73 -10.16 -0.21
CA VAL A 152 14.03 -10.96 0.80
C VAL A 152 15.00 -11.71 1.70
N LYS A 153 16.14 -12.17 1.17
CA LYS A 153 17.20 -12.80 1.98
C LYS A 153 17.82 -11.80 2.97
N GLN A 154 17.92 -10.52 2.61
CA GLN A 154 18.41 -9.43 3.46
C GLN A 154 17.37 -8.93 4.48
N GLY A 155 16.15 -9.46 4.47
CA GLY A 155 15.09 -9.05 5.38
C GLY A 155 14.19 -7.93 4.86
N ILE A 156 14.33 -7.54 3.59
CA ILE A 156 13.48 -6.53 2.94
C ILE A 156 12.26 -7.21 2.32
N PRO A 157 11.02 -6.87 2.74
CA PRO A 157 9.83 -7.48 2.19
C PRO A 157 9.63 -7.08 0.73
N VAL A 158 9.14 -8.01 -0.08
CA VAL A 158 8.83 -7.76 -1.49
C VAL A 158 7.35 -7.97 -1.72
N ARG A 159 6.69 -7.00 -2.35
CA ARG A 159 5.31 -7.12 -2.80
C ARG A 159 5.22 -6.79 -4.29
N LEU A 160 4.65 -7.71 -5.06
CA LEU A 160 4.43 -7.53 -6.49
C LEU A 160 2.95 -7.82 -6.82
N SER A 161 2.24 -6.80 -7.29
CA SER A 161 0.79 -6.83 -7.48
C SER A 161 0.42 -6.28 -8.85
N GLY A 162 -0.43 -7.01 -9.57
CA GLY A 162 -0.93 -6.59 -10.87
C GLY A 162 -1.55 -7.75 -11.64
N GLN A 163 -2.19 -7.47 -12.76
CA GLN A 163 -2.83 -8.49 -13.60
C GLN A 163 -1.78 -9.46 -14.16
N ASP A 164 -2.03 -10.76 -14.04
CA ASP A 164 -1.15 -11.85 -14.51
C ASP A 164 0.32 -11.76 -14.03
N THR A 165 0.58 -11.07 -12.92
CA THR A 165 1.91 -10.78 -12.42
C THR A 165 2.68 -12.04 -12.02
N ARG A 166 1.99 -13.07 -11.48
CA ARG A 166 2.59 -14.34 -11.04
C ARG A 166 3.34 -15.07 -12.16
N ARG A 167 2.71 -15.19 -13.33
CA ARG A 167 3.30 -15.77 -14.54
C ARG A 167 4.14 -14.74 -15.29
N GLY A 168 3.69 -13.49 -15.27
CA GLY A 168 4.10 -12.44 -16.19
C GLY A 168 3.24 -12.49 -17.46
N THR A 169 2.79 -11.31 -17.92
CA THR A 169 2.01 -11.14 -19.15
C THR A 169 2.69 -11.81 -20.34
N PHE A 170 4.01 -11.69 -20.45
CA PHE A 170 4.82 -12.25 -21.54
C PHE A 170 5.37 -13.66 -21.24
N ASN A 171 4.81 -14.35 -20.24
CA ASN A 171 5.23 -15.69 -19.83
C ASN A 171 6.73 -15.78 -19.48
N GLN A 172 7.24 -14.73 -18.85
CA GLN A 172 8.67 -14.53 -18.60
C GLN A 172 9.08 -14.69 -17.14
N ARG A 173 8.14 -14.55 -16.18
CA ARG A 173 8.46 -14.46 -14.75
C ARG A 173 8.38 -15.80 -14.04
N HIS A 174 7.21 -16.45 -14.09
CA HIS A 174 6.94 -17.71 -13.39
C HIS A 174 7.40 -17.68 -11.92
N ALA A 175 7.04 -16.61 -11.19
CA ALA A 175 7.37 -16.49 -9.78
C ALA A 175 6.48 -17.39 -8.90
N VAL A 176 5.32 -17.78 -9.41
CA VAL A 176 4.48 -18.84 -8.86
C VAL A 176 4.47 -20.00 -9.85
N LEU A 177 4.86 -21.17 -9.37
CA LEU A 177 4.79 -22.44 -10.09
C LEU A 177 3.47 -23.12 -9.75
N ILE A 178 2.84 -23.75 -10.74
CA ILE A 178 1.59 -24.48 -10.58
C ILE A 178 1.84 -25.96 -10.90
N ASP A 179 1.42 -26.83 -9.99
CA ASP A 179 1.45 -28.27 -10.16
C ASP A 179 0.37 -28.67 -11.18
N ILE A 180 0.74 -29.43 -12.21
CA ILE A 180 -0.18 -29.78 -13.31
C ILE A 180 -1.17 -30.89 -12.96
N GLU A 181 -0.97 -31.60 -11.85
CA GLU A 181 -1.84 -32.70 -11.40
C GLU A 181 -2.88 -32.23 -10.38
N ASN A 182 -2.54 -31.26 -9.54
CA ASN A 182 -3.40 -30.85 -8.41
C ASN A 182 -3.55 -29.32 -8.24
N GLU A 183 -2.99 -28.52 -9.13
CA GLU A 183 -3.03 -27.04 -9.12
C GLU A 183 -2.46 -26.38 -7.85
N GLN A 184 -1.70 -27.11 -7.03
CA GLN A 184 -1.01 -26.53 -5.88
C GLN A 184 0.03 -25.52 -6.36
N GLU A 185 0.06 -24.38 -5.67
CA GLU A 185 1.01 -23.31 -5.93
C GLU A 185 2.30 -23.53 -5.14
N TYR A 186 3.45 -23.29 -5.78
CA TYR A 186 4.74 -23.21 -5.10
C TYR A 186 5.45 -21.92 -5.51
N VAL A 187 5.91 -21.15 -4.52
CA VAL A 187 6.55 -19.85 -4.73
C VAL A 187 8.02 -19.96 -4.31
N PRO A 188 8.98 -20.17 -5.24
CA PRO A 188 10.39 -20.32 -4.87
C PRO A 188 10.96 -19.15 -4.06
N LEU A 189 10.44 -17.94 -4.30
CA LEU A 189 10.82 -16.72 -3.58
C LEU A 189 10.44 -16.71 -2.09
N GLU A 190 9.53 -17.59 -1.65
CA GLU A 190 9.18 -17.77 -0.23
C GLU A 190 10.11 -18.78 0.49
N HIS A 191 11.07 -19.39 -0.24
CA HIS A 191 11.93 -20.48 0.25
C HIS A 191 13.43 -20.26 -0.02
N ILE A 192 13.86 -19.00 -0.07
CA ILE A 192 15.26 -18.58 -0.25
C ILE A 192 16.09 -18.81 1.02
N ALA A 193 15.62 -18.41 2.20
CA ALA A 193 16.33 -18.56 3.47
C ALA A 193 15.38 -18.74 4.68
N PRO A 194 15.78 -19.42 5.78
CA PRO A 194 14.90 -19.69 6.91
C PRO A 194 14.30 -18.46 7.61
N ASN A 195 15.05 -17.34 7.65
CA ASN A 195 14.64 -16.09 8.30
C ASN A 195 14.44 -14.96 7.29
N GLN A 196 14.08 -15.29 6.05
CA GLN A 196 13.85 -14.29 5.01
C GLN A 196 12.63 -13.41 5.31
N ALA A 197 12.56 -12.26 4.65
CA ALA A 197 11.37 -11.42 4.63
C ALA A 197 10.22 -12.08 3.87
N ARG A 198 9.02 -11.51 4.05
CA ARG A 198 7.85 -11.88 3.27
C ARG A 198 8.05 -11.51 1.80
N CYS A 199 7.79 -12.45 0.91
CA CYS A 199 7.62 -12.19 -0.52
C CYS A 199 6.16 -12.46 -0.86
N GLU A 200 5.46 -11.48 -1.42
CA GLU A 200 4.07 -11.65 -1.79
C GLU A 200 3.83 -11.27 -3.25
N ILE A 201 3.30 -12.21 -4.03
CA ILE A 201 3.10 -12.03 -5.47
C ILE A 201 1.64 -12.34 -5.81
N TYR A 202 0.91 -11.30 -6.17
CA TYR A 202 -0.54 -11.35 -6.38
C TYR A 202 -0.90 -11.06 -7.83
N ASN A 203 -1.79 -11.89 -8.36
CA ASN A 203 -2.60 -11.48 -9.50
C ASN A 203 -3.71 -10.56 -8.97
N SER A 204 -3.69 -9.30 -9.37
CA SER A 204 -4.75 -8.37 -8.99
C SER A 204 -6.05 -8.69 -9.72
N THR A 205 -7.16 -8.11 -9.26
CA THR A 205 -8.38 -8.03 -10.06
C THR A 205 -8.13 -7.18 -11.31
N LEU A 206 -9.08 -7.23 -12.26
CA LEU A 206 -9.06 -6.40 -13.46
C LEU A 206 -9.45 -4.95 -13.14
N ALA A 207 -8.63 -4.27 -12.34
CA ALA A 207 -8.82 -2.89 -11.91
C ALA A 207 -7.46 -2.22 -11.70
N GLU A 208 -7.27 -1.03 -12.25
CA GLU A 208 -6.01 -0.29 -12.14
C GLU A 208 -6.08 0.75 -11.02
N ALA A 209 -7.13 1.60 -11.00
CA ALA A 209 -7.19 2.73 -10.08
C ALA A 209 -7.26 2.31 -8.60
N ALA A 210 -8.10 1.31 -8.28
CA ALA A 210 -8.24 0.82 -6.91
C ALA A 210 -7.00 0.05 -6.44
N VAL A 211 -6.42 -0.78 -7.32
CA VAL A 211 -5.21 -1.57 -7.01
C VAL A 211 -4.03 -0.63 -6.83
N LEU A 212 -3.81 0.34 -7.72
CA LEU A 212 -2.73 1.31 -7.57
C LEU A 212 -2.89 2.16 -6.31
N GLY A 213 -4.13 2.57 -5.98
CA GLY A 213 -4.41 3.25 -4.72
C GLY A 213 -4.10 2.39 -3.49
N PHE A 214 -4.39 1.09 -3.55
CA PHE A 214 -4.03 0.13 -2.50
C PHE A 214 -2.51 0.00 -2.37
N GLU A 215 -1.79 -0.22 -3.48
CA GLU A 215 -0.32 -0.36 -3.48
C GLU A 215 0.38 0.94 -3.03
N TYR A 216 -0.18 2.10 -3.35
CA TYR A 216 0.28 3.39 -2.82
C TYR A 216 0.07 3.51 -1.30
N GLY A 217 -1.03 2.99 -0.77
CA GLY A 217 -1.23 2.91 0.68
C GLY A 217 -0.20 1.98 1.33
N TYR A 218 0.01 0.79 0.73
CA TYR A 218 0.97 -0.20 1.21
C TYR A 218 2.40 0.36 1.27
N SER A 219 2.88 0.99 0.19
CA SER A 219 4.23 1.56 0.15
C SER A 219 4.45 2.72 1.11
N ARG A 220 3.37 3.33 1.62
CA ARG A 220 3.45 4.35 2.67
C ARG A 220 3.64 3.77 4.07
N ASP A 221 3.26 2.52 4.28
CA ASP A 221 3.32 1.84 5.58
C ASP A 221 4.47 0.83 5.70
N TYR A 222 5.05 0.43 4.56
CA TYR A 222 6.26 -0.40 4.44
C TYR A 222 7.26 0.27 3.48
N PRO A 223 8.03 1.27 3.94
CA PRO A 223 8.99 2.00 3.10
C PRO A 223 10.28 1.23 2.75
N GLU A 224 10.52 0.07 3.36
CA GLU A 224 11.66 -0.83 3.14
C GLU A 224 11.64 -1.49 1.76
#